data_AF-A0A6B2CNS5-F1
#
_entry.id   AF-A0A6B2CNS5-F1
#
_cell.length_a   1.000
_cell.length_b   1.000
_cell.length_c   1.000
_cell.angle_alpha   90.00
_cell.angle_beta   90.00
_cell.angle_gamma   90.00
#
_symmetry.space_group_name_H-M   'P 1'
#
loop_
_entity.id
_entity.type
_entity.pdbx_description
1 polymer ?
#
loop_
_entity_poly.entity_id
_entity_poly.type
_entity_poly.pdbx_seq_one_letter_code
_entity_poly.pdbx_strand_id
1 'polypeptide(L)'
;MTIGKIRGTNAMGHLGWITVRCRVCGRLLDLSGQKPGSRKFEVVYACPKCAAKLGAYFCSADARSLKYRCPFCGSELVPVTPVITE
;
A
#
# COMPACT_ATOMS: atom_id res chain seq x y z
N MET A 1 16.80 -22.71 34.83
CA MET A 1 15.55 -22.02 34.42
C MET A 1 15.90 -20.54 34.42
N THR A 2 15.80 -19.76 33.34
CA THR A 2 14.60 -19.50 32.53
C THR A 2 15.00 -18.80 31.21
N ILE A 3 14.36 -19.24 30.12
CA ILE A 3 13.89 -18.47 28.95
C ILE A 3 14.95 -17.78 28.07
N GLY A 4 15.18 -18.42 26.91
CA GLY A 4 15.89 -17.85 25.78
C GLY A 4 15.16 -16.64 25.19
N LYS A 5 15.89 -15.53 25.07
CA LYS A 5 15.56 -14.48 24.10
C LYS A 5 16.05 -14.92 22.74
N ILE A 6 15.27 -15.78 22.08
CA ILE A 6 15.30 -15.85 20.63
C ILE A 6 14.57 -14.59 20.16
N ARG A 7 15.28 -13.45 20.12
CA ARG A 7 14.82 -12.32 19.32
C ARG A 7 15.06 -12.75 17.88
N GLY A 8 13.99 -13.27 17.28
CA GLY A 8 13.93 -13.60 15.86
C GLY A 8 14.62 -12.50 15.08
N THR A 9 15.73 -12.90 14.48
CA THR A 9 16.27 -12.35 13.24
C THR A 9 15.16 -11.73 12.41
N ASN A 10 15.09 -10.39 12.38
CA ASN A 10 14.51 -9.69 11.25
C ASN A 10 15.41 -10.02 10.06
N ALA A 11 15.14 -11.16 9.43
CA ALA A 11 15.82 -11.59 8.23
C ALA A 11 15.60 -10.49 7.18
N MET A 12 16.67 -9.76 6.91
CA MET A 12 16.82 -8.91 5.75
C MET A 12 16.70 -9.81 4.52
N GLY A 13 15.51 -9.87 3.90
CA GLY A 13 15.33 -10.68 2.71
C GLY A 13 13.95 -11.29 2.49
N HIS A 14 12.89 -10.49 2.50
CA HIS A 14 11.76 -10.74 1.61
C HIS A 14 11.33 -9.37 1.07
N LEU A 15 11.25 -9.21 -0.27
CA LEU A 15 10.40 -8.20 -0.92
C LEU A 15 8.95 -8.60 -0.60
N GLY A 16 8.62 -8.51 0.69
CA GLY A 16 7.41 -9.05 1.28
C GLY A 16 6.24 -8.30 0.71
N TRP A 17 5.19 -9.02 0.37
CA TRP A 17 4.05 -8.44 -0.30
C TRP A 17 3.47 -7.34 0.61
N ILE A 18 3.62 -6.08 0.20
CA ILE A 18 3.16 -4.94 0.99
C ILE A 18 1.70 -4.72 0.62
N THR A 19 0.81 -5.41 1.33
CA THR A 19 -0.62 -5.21 1.17
C THR A 19 -1.13 -4.10 2.10
N VAL A 20 -1.84 -3.13 1.55
CA VAL A 20 -2.51 -2.06 2.28
C VAL A 20 -4.02 -2.15 2.07
N ARG A 21 -4.82 -1.48 2.90
CA ARG A 21 -6.28 -1.41 2.70
C ARG A 21 -6.66 -0.06 2.10
N CYS A 22 -7.58 -0.08 1.14
CA CYS A 22 -8.27 1.12 0.71
C CYS A 22 -9.04 1.71 1.89
N ARG A 23 -8.88 3.01 2.16
CA ARG A 23 -9.56 3.64 3.30
C ARG A 23 -11.06 3.87 3.07
N VAL A 24 -11.51 3.79 1.82
CA VAL A 24 -12.92 4.00 1.43
C VAL A 24 -13.66 2.66 1.39
N CYS A 25 -13.27 1.75 0.48
CA CYS A 25 -13.95 0.46 0.34
C CYS A 25 -13.40 -0.68 1.21
N GLY A 26 -12.27 -0.50 1.89
CA GLY A 26 -11.66 -1.55 2.73
C GLY A 26 -10.96 -2.67 1.96
N ARG A 27 -10.96 -2.63 0.62
CA ARG A 27 -10.31 -3.64 -0.24
C ARG A 27 -8.80 -3.72 0.03
N LEU A 28 -8.26 -4.93 0.05
CA LEU A 28 -6.82 -5.16 0.10
C LEU A 28 -6.19 -4.84 -1.25
N LEU A 29 -5.20 -3.95 -1.22
CA LEU A 29 -4.43 -3.46 -2.35
C LEU A 29 -2.99 -3.91 -2.20
N ASP A 30 -2.38 -4.31 -3.31
CA ASP A 30 -1.00 -4.78 -3.34
C ASP A 30 -0.10 -3.66 -3.86
N LEU A 31 0.81 -3.16 -3.02
CA LEU A 31 1.79 -2.14 -3.41
C LEU A 31 3.04 -2.76 -4.05
N SER A 32 3.21 -4.07 -3.94
CA SER A 32 4.42 -4.79 -4.38
C SER A 32 4.48 -4.91 -5.90
N GLY A 33 3.37 -4.68 -6.61
CA GLY A 33 3.28 -4.79 -8.08
C GLY A 33 3.50 -6.21 -8.64
N GLN A 34 3.92 -7.15 -7.80
CA GLN A 34 4.31 -8.50 -8.16
C GLN A 34 3.57 -9.47 -7.24
N LYS A 35 2.26 -9.64 -7.45
CA LYS A 35 1.57 -10.77 -6.86
C LYS A 35 1.75 -11.96 -7.82
N PRO A 36 2.56 -12.99 -7.45
CA PRO A 36 2.82 -14.11 -8.34
C PRO A 36 1.49 -14.83 -8.65
N GLY A 37 1.17 -14.91 -9.95
CA GLY A 37 -0.07 -15.51 -10.45
C GLY A 37 -1.21 -14.54 -10.78
N SER A 38 -1.11 -13.24 -10.44
CA SER A 38 -2.10 -12.25 -10.89
C SER A 38 -1.57 -11.42 -12.06
N ARG A 39 -2.17 -11.63 -13.24
CA ARG A 39 -1.84 -10.96 -14.52
C ARG A 39 -2.18 -9.45 -14.56
N LYS A 40 -2.72 -8.88 -13.49
CA LYS A 40 -3.33 -7.54 -13.49
C LYS A 40 -2.66 -6.65 -12.45
N PHE A 41 -1.87 -5.70 -12.93
CA PHE A 41 -1.36 -4.58 -12.14
C PHE A 41 -2.54 -3.68 -11.76
N GLU A 42 -2.71 -3.42 -10.47
CA GLU A 42 -3.70 -2.46 -9.97
C GLU A 42 -2.97 -1.21 -9.49
N VAL A 43 -3.28 -0.06 -10.11
CA VAL A 43 -2.70 1.23 -9.71
C VAL A 43 -3.30 1.62 -8.36
N VAL A 44 -2.43 1.79 -7.38
CA VAL A 44 -2.78 2.25 -6.03
C VAL A 44 -2.41 3.71 -5.91
N TYR A 45 -3.30 4.49 -5.32
CA TYR A 45 -3.10 5.91 -5.06
C TYR A 45 -2.91 6.14 -3.57
N ALA A 46 -2.02 7.05 -3.20
CA ALA A 46 -1.81 7.44 -1.81
C ALA A 46 -1.82 8.96 -1.67
N CYS A 47 -2.24 9.43 -0.49
CA CYS A 47 -2.08 10.85 -0.17
C CYS A 47 -0.67 11.09 0.41
N PRO A 48 0.14 12.01 -0.15
CA PRO A 48 1.52 12.23 0.33
C PRO A 48 1.58 12.73 1.79
N LYS A 49 0.52 13.41 2.26
CA LYS A 49 0.45 13.95 3.62
C LYS A 49 -0.18 12.97 4.62
N CYS A 50 -1.18 12.21 4.18
CA CYS A 50 -1.99 11.36 5.06
C CYS A 50 -1.56 9.89 5.04
N ALA A 51 -0.80 9.43 4.04
CA ALA A 51 -0.35 8.04 3.97
C ALA A 51 0.49 7.64 5.20
N ALA A 52 1.45 8.48 5.59
CA ALA A 52 2.34 8.20 6.72
C ALA A 52 1.62 8.17 8.09
N LYS A 53 0.58 9.00 8.27
CA LYS A 53 -0.11 9.13 9.57
C LYS A 53 -1.36 8.27 9.68
N LEU A 54 -2.10 8.10 8.58
CA LEU A 54 -3.44 7.49 8.57
C LEU A 54 -3.51 6.23 7.70
N GLY A 55 -2.43 5.86 7.00
CA GLY A 55 -2.49 4.79 6.00
C GLY A 55 -3.47 5.09 4.88
N ALA A 56 -3.53 6.35 4.44
CA ALA A 56 -4.46 6.82 3.42
C ALA A 56 -4.07 6.34 2.00
N TYR A 57 -4.40 5.08 1.72
CA TYR A 57 -4.30 4.44 0.41
C TYR A 57 -5.69 4.26 -0.21
N PHE A 58 -5.76 4.32 -1.54
CA PHE A 58 -6.99 4.29 -2.31
C PHE A 58 -6.83 3.42 -3.56
N CYS A 59 -7.86 2.64 -3.86
CA CYS A 59 -7.92 1.90 -5.12
C CYS A 59 -8.20 2.86 -6.28
N SER A 60 -7.95 2.43 -7.51
CA SER A 60 -8.19 3.24 -8.71
C SER A 60 -9.65 3.69 -8.86
N ALA A 61 -10.61 2.85 -8.47
CA ALA A 61 -12.04 3.19 -8.51
C ALA A 61 -12.40 4.31 -7.53
N ASP A 62 -11.99 4.18 -6.26
CA ASP A 62 -12.27 5.20 -5.23
C ASP A 62 -11.49 6.49 -5.48
N ALA A 63 -10.25 6.39 -5.96
CA ALA A 63 -9.47 7.56 -6.36
C ALA A 63 -10.17 8.33 -7.48
N ARG A 64 -10.76 7.64 -8.47
CA ARG A 64 -11.54 8.27 -9.55
C ARG A 64 -12.82 8.92 -9.02
N SER A 65 -13.55 8.24 -8.12
CA SER A 65 -14.75 8.79 -7.48
C SER A 65 -14.45 10.04 -6.66
N LEU A 66 -13.29 10.07 -5.99
CA LEU A 66 -12.79 11.21 -5.23
C LEU A 66 -12.11 12.29 -6.10
N LYS A 67 -12.13 12.13 -7.43
CA LYS A 67 -11.46 13.04 -8.39
C LYS A 67 -9.98 13.25 -8.05
N TYR A 68 -9.31 12.19 -7.62
CA TYR A 68 -7.91 12.18 -7.20
C TYR A 68 -7.59 13.16 -6.06
N ARG A 69 -8.56 13.44 -5.17
CA ARG A 69 -8.36 14.27 -3.98
C ARG A 69 -8.52 13.46 -2.71
N CYS A 70 -7.64 13.73 -1.75
CA CYS A 70 -7.70 13.12 -0.43
C CYS A 70 -8.94 13.64 0.34
N PRO A 71 -9.82 12.75 0.84
CA PRO A 71 -11.00 13.16 1.59
C PRO A 71 -10.67 13.75 2.96
N PHE A 72 -9.44 13.54 3.46
CA PHE A 72 -9.01 14.01 4.78
C PHE A 72 -8.40 15.41 4.75
N CYS A 73 -7.58 15.72 3.74
CA CYS A 73 -6.80 16.96 3.69
C CYS A 73 -6.94 17.74 2.37
N GLY A 74 -7.76 17.26 1.43
CA GLY A 74 -7.99 17.89 0.14
C GLY A 74 -6.81 17.88 -0.85
N SER A 75 -5.64 17.36 -0.44
CA SER A 75 -4.46 17.29 -1.31
C SER A 75 -4.64 16.25 -2.41
N GLU A 76 -3.98 16.43 -3.54
CA GLU A 76 -4.03 15.49 -4.67
C GLU A 76 -3.40 14.15 -4.30
N LEU A 77 -4.00 13.07 -4.81
CA LEU A 77 -3.54 11.70 -4.65
C LEU A 77 -2.48 11.39 -5.69
N VAL A 78 -1.39 10.76 -5.27
CA VAL A 78 -0.29 10.34 -6.15
C VAL A 78 -0.33 8.83 -6.36
N PRO A 79 -0.08 8.34 -7.58
CA PRO A 79 0.08 6.90 -7.81
C PRO A 79 1.37 6.42 -7.14
N VAL A 80 1.28 5.33 -6.37
CA VAL A 80 2.43 4.74 -5.65
C VAL A 80 2.89 3.40 -6.23
N THR A 81 2.10 2.80 -7.10
CA THR A 81 2.49 1.69 -7.98
C THR A 81 2.53 2.21 -9.41
N PRO A 82 3.66 2.09 -10.12
CA PRO A 82 4.19 0.78 -10.53
C PRO A 82 5.71 0.61 -10.28
N VAL A 83 6.12 -0.49 -9.65
CA VAL A 83 7.52 -0.95 -9.75
C VAL A 83 7.68 -1.62 -11.11
N ILE A 84 7.92 -0.82 -12.15
CA ILE A 84 8.66 -1.30 -13.33
C ILE A 84 10.11 -0.96 -13.02
N THR A 85 10.80 -1.86 -12.32
CA THR A 85 12.26 -1.90 -12.43
C THR A 85 12.55 -2.51 -13.79
N GLU A 86 12.93 -1.67 -14.76
CA GLU A 86 13.65 -2.11 -15.97
C GLU A 86 14.93 -2.87 -15.58
#